data_AF-A0A0W0GCR8-F1
#
_entry.id   AF-A0A0W0GCR8-F1
#
_cell.length_a   1.000
_cell.length_b   1.000
_cell.length_c   1.000
_cell.angle_alpha   90.00
_cell.angle_beta   90.00
_cell.angle_gamma   90.00
#
_symmetry.space_group_name_H-M   'P 1'
#
loop_
_entity.id
_entity.type
_entity.pdbx_description
1 polymer ?
#
loop_
_entity_poly.entity_id
_entity_poly.type
_entity_poly.pdbx_seq_one_letter_code
_entity_poly.pdbx_strand_id
1 'polypeptide(L)'
;MEESDDQYLQSPVDDLHSFFWVTLWAVMFNGLNRTRSIKEKRWQGQLVNSAASKASVVLELHPSPRSTGNSPITEQMKPLLIEWYDAMQKLNNDWSVVSRLPDGIEAREWYLLHFHHFAFRGVVETLQLMLKHHSILSKYPPFPST
;
A
#
# COMPACT_ATOMS: atom_id res chain seq x y z
N MET A 1 -24.20 -12.35 24.93
CA MET A 1 -23.62 -12.15 23.59
C MET A 1 -22.13 -12.15 23.81
N GLU A 2 -21.49 -13.32 23.64
CA GLU A 2 -20.04 -13.38 23.58
C GLU A 2 -19.66 -12.74 22.26
N GLU A 3 -19.03 -11.57 22.31
CA GLU A 3 -18.18 -11.11 21.22
C GLU A 3 -17.14 -12.22 21.05
N SER A 4 -17.22 -12.95 19.93
CA SER A 4 -16.09 -13.74 19.49
C SER A 4 -14.96 -12.74 19.29
N ASP A 5 -14.04 -12.68 20.24
CA ASP A 5 -12.69 -12.17 20.03
C ASP A 5 -12.08 -13.03 18.91
N ASP A 6 -12.39 -12.69 17.65
CA ASP A 6 -11.65 -13.13 16.48
C ASP A 6 -10.25 -12.55 16.67
N GLN A 7 -9.43 -13.32 17.38
CA GLN A 7 -8.08 -12.93 17.73
C GLN A 7 -7.34 -12.70 16.42
N TYR A 8 -7.09 -11.43 16.11
CA TYR A 8 -6.47 -11.01 14.86
C TYR A 8 -5.16 -11.78 14.65
N LEU A 9 -5.15 -12.66 13.68
CA LEU A 9 -3.95 -13.40 13.30
C LEU A 9 -3.16 -12.50 12.34
N GLN A 10 -2.03 -11.99 12.82
CA GLN A 10 -1.14 -11.15 12.02
C GLN A 10 -0.80 -11.86 10.70
N SER A 11 -1.03 -11.15 9.60
CA SER A 11 -0.67 -11.60 8.26
C SER A 11 0.77 -11.19 7.96
N PRO A 12 1.55 -12.00 7.23
CA PRO A 12 2.86 -11.58 6.73
C PRO A 12 2.77 -10.38 5.77
N VAL A 13 1.56 -10.04 5.30
CA VAL A 13 1.28 -8.94 4.38
C VAL A 13 1.06 -7.60 5.12
N ASP A 14 0.82 -7.63 6.43
CA ASP A 14 0.48 -6.44 7.23
C ASP A 14 1.58 -5.38 7.25
N ASP A 15 2.83 -5.83 7.36
CA ASP A 15 3.99 -4.94 7.35
C ASP A 15 4.14 -4.26 5.99
N LEU A 16 3.88 -4.99 4.90
CA LEU A 16 3.94 -4.46 3.53
C LEU A 16 2.85 -3.40 3.31
N HIS A 17 1.63 -3.64 3.80
CA HIS A 17 0.57 -2.63 3.81
C HIS A 17 0.99 -1.38 4.58
N SER A 18 1.65 -1.55 5.72
CA SER A 18 2.14 -0.43 6.53
C SER A 18 3.15 0.43 5.75
N PHE A 19 4.11 -0.20 5.04
CA PHE A 19 5.06 0.52 4.17
C PHE A 19 4.38 1.32 3.07
N PHE A 20 3.38 0.73 2.41
CA PHE A 20 2.61 1.45 1.40
C PHE A 20 1.89 2.66 1.98
N TRP A 21 1.17 2.49 3.10
CA TRP A 21 0.40 3.58 3.69
C TRP A 21 1.29 4.73 4.18
N VAL A 22 2.46 4.41 4.75
CA VAL A 22 3.47 5.41 5.12
C VAL A 22 4.00 6.13 3.88
N THR A 23 4.25 5.41 2.79
CA THR A 23 4.72 6.01 1.53
C THR A 23 3.67 6.94 0.94
N LEU A 24 2.41 6.51 0.86
CA LEU A 24 1.31 7.33 0.39
C LEU A 24 1.14 8.58 1.25
N TRP A 25 1.21 8.42 2.58
CA TRP A 25 1.21 9.56 3.51
C TRP A 25 2.37 10.52 3.22
N ALA A 26 3.59 10.02 3.06
CA ALA A 26 4.77 10.84 2.78
C ALA A 26 4.64 11.62 1.46
N VAL A 27 4.10 11.00 0.41
CA VAL A 27 3.81 11.66 -0.87
C VAL A 27 2.79 12.78 -0.69
N MET A 28 1.68 12.50 0.00
CA MET A 28 0.60 13.48 0.19
C MET A 28 1.02 14.65 1.08
N PHE A 29 1.78 14.39 2.14
CA PHE A 29 2.22 15.40 3.11
C PHE A 29 3.56 16.06 2.76
N ASN A 30 4.18 15.71 1.63
CA ASN A 30 5.44 16.29 1.20
C ASN A 30 5.37 17.83 1.15
N GLY A 31 6.36 18.51 1.75
CA GLY A 31 6.44 19.97 1.80
C GLY A 31 6.69 20.64 0.45
N LEU A 32 7.15 19.88 -0.55
CA LEU A 32 7.30 20.33 -1.93
C LEU A 32 5.95 20.42 -2.66
N ASN A 33 4.87 19.85 -2.09
CA ASN A 33 3.50 20.07 -2.55
C ASN A 33 2.99 21.44 -2.08
N ARG A 34 3.56 22.51 -2.65
CA ARG A 34 3.15 23.88 -2.35
C ARG A 34 1.83 24.27 -3.03
N THR A 35 1.49 23.64 -4.15
CA THR A 35 0.26 23.86 -4.93
C THR A 35 -0.68 22.66 -4.82
N ARG A 36 -1.23 22.43 -3.61
CA ARG A 36 -2.18 21.33 -3.37
C ARG A 36 -3.56 21.68 -3.90
N SER A 37 -4.15 20.77 -4.67
CA SER A 37 -5.55 20.87 -5.03
C SER A 37 -6.47 20.68 -3.82
N ILE A 38 -7.74 21.10 -3.96
CA ILE A 38 -8.80 20.78 -2.99
C ILE A 38 -8.92 19.26 -2.81
N LYS A 39 -8.73 18.50 -3.90
CA LYS A 39 -8.75 17.04 -3.90
C LYS A 39 -7.67 16.46 -3.00
N GLU A 40 -6.43 16.91 -3.12
CA GLU A 40 -5.32 16.44 -2.29
C GLU A 40 -5.49 16.82 -0.81
N LYS A 41 -6.03 18.01 -0.51
CA LYS A 41 -6.37 18.38 0.87
C LYS A 41 -7.41 17.43 1.47
N ARG A 42 -8.40 17.00 0.69
CA ARG A 42 -9.38 15.99 1.12
C ARG A 42 -8.71 14.65 1.38
N TRP A 43 -7.83 14.20 0.48
CA TRP A 43 -7.06 12.97 0.65
C TRP A 43 -6.22 12.98 1.94
N GLN A 44 -5.58 14.10 2.26
CA GLN A 44 -4.85 14.25 3.52
C GLN A 44 -5.74 14.03 4.74
N GLY A 45 -6.93 14.62 4.76
CA GLY A 45 -7.90 14.39 5.82
C GLY A 45 -8.29 12.91 5.91
N GLN A 46 -8.58 12.27 4.78
CA GLN A 46 -8.94 10.85 4.73
C GLN A 46 -7.81 9.92 5.22
N LEU A 47 -6.55 10.27 4.97
CA LEU A 47 -5.38 9.49 5.43
C LEU A 47 -5.15 9.53 6.94
N VAL A 48 -5.62 10.58 7.63
CA VAL A 48 -5.49 10.72 9.10
C VAL A 48 -6.68 10.10 9.84
N ASN A 49 -7.76 9.78 9.12
CA ASN A 49 -9.00 9.25 9.68
C ASN A 49 -9.03 7.70 9.64
N SER A 50 -10.22 7.12 9.48
CA SER A 50 -10.46 5.67 9.55
C SER A 50 -9.86 4.88 8.36
N ALA A 51 -9.67 3.57 8.54
CA ALA A 51 -9.17 2.67 7.49
C ALA A 51 -10.03 2.69 6.21
N ALA A 52 -11.36 2.71 6.33
CA ALA A 52 -12.27 2.85 5.19
C ALA A 52 -12.05 4.17 4.43
N SER A 53 -11.70 5.23 5.15
CA SER A 53 -11.36 6.54 4.55
C SER A 53 -10.06 6.46 3.74
N LYS A 54 -9.05 5.74 4.23
CA LYS A 54 -7.76 5.54 3.53
C LYS A 54 -7.92 4.82 2.19
N ALA A 55 -8.74 3.77 2.14
CA ALA A 55 -8.98 3.00 0.91
C ALA A 55 -9.58 3.86 -0.22
N SER A 56 -10.43 4.84 0.12
CA SER A 56 -11.03 5.75 -0.87
C SER A 56 -9.98 6.61 -1.61
N VAL A 57 -8.87 6.96 -0.94
CA VAL A 57 -7.78 7.74 -1.56
C VAL A 57 -7.17 6.99 -2.72
N VAL A 58 -6.92 5.69 -2.55
CA VAL A 58 -6.30 4.86 -3.59
C VAL A 58 -7.25 4.65 -4.77
N LEU A 59 -8.54 4.42 -4.50
CA LEU A 59 -9.56 4.34 -5.56
C LEU A 59 -9.61 5.62 -6.40
N GLU A 60 -9.46 6.79 -5.77
CA GLU A 60 -9.43 8.06 -6.47
C GLU A 60 -8.08 8.41 -7.13
N LEU A 61 -7.01 7.66 -6.82
CA LEU A 61 -5.74 7.72 -7.56
C LEU A 61 -5.88 7.05 -8.93
N HIS A 62 -6.77 6.07 -9.12
CA HIS A 62 -6.97 5.48 -10.45
C HIS A 62 -7.41 6.56 -11.47
N PRO A 63 -7.02 6.42 -12.75
CA PRO A 63 -7.36 7.40 -13.78
C PRO A 63 -8.87 7.60 -13.87
N SER A 64 -9.32 8.81 -13.53
CA SER A 64 -10.69 9.26 -13.76
C SER A 64 -10.66 10.32 -14.86
N PRO A 65 -11.61 10.32 -15.82
CA PRO A 65 -11.67 11.31 -16.90
C PRO A 65 -11.79 12.77 -16.42
N ARG A 66 -11.94 13.02 -15.11
CA ARG A 66 -12.01 14.36 -14.50
C ARG A 66 -10.79 14.74 -13.65
N SER A 67 -9.71 13.93 -13.60
CA SER A 67 -8.58 14.23 -12.72
C SER A 67 -7.56 15.16 -13.39
N THR A 68 -7.82 16.46 -13.38
CA THR A 68 -6.80 17.49 -13.65
C THR A 68 -6.47 18.21 -12.35
N GLY A 69 -5.17 18.43 -12.09
CA GLY A 69 -4.71 19.38 -11.07
C GLY A 69 -4.12 18.83 -9.77
N ASN A 70 -3.69 17.56 -9.68
CA ASN A 70 -2.87 17.16 -8.53
C ASN A 70 -1.47 17.80 -8.60
N SER A 71 -0.77 17.81 -7.47
CA SER A 71 0.62 18.24 -7.40
C SER A 71 1.55 17.36 -8.25
N PRO A 72 2.71 17.88 -8.69
CA PRO A 72 3.57 17.11 -9.58
C PRO A 72 4.15 15.84 -8.94
N ILE A 73 4.46 15.83 -7.63
CA ILE A 73 4.91 14.60 -6.95
C ILE A 73 3.80 13.54 -6.93
N THR A 74 2.56 13.96 -6.75
CA THR A 74 1.41 13.06 -6.74
C THR A 74 1.21 12.45 -8.11
N GLU A 75 1.20 13.25 -9.18
CA GLU A 75 1.08 12.72 -10.56
C GLU A 75 2.25 11.81 -10.93
N GLN A 76 3.47 12.14 -10.49
CA GLN A 76 4.65 11.34 -10.73
C GLN A 76 4.61 9.99 -9.99
N MET A 77 4.21 9.98 -8.72
CA MET A 77 4.19 8.77 -7.89
C MET A 77 2.94 7.90 -8.14
N LYS A 78 1.89 8.46 -8.75
CA LYS A 78 0.62 7.79 -8.99
C LYS A 78 0.74 6.43 -9.70
N PRO A 79 1.52 6.24 -10.79
CA PRO A 79 1.67 4.93 -11.41
C PRO A 79 2.23 3.88 -10.46
N LEU A 80 3.27 4.25 -9.70
CA LEU A 80 3.90 3.40 -8.70
C LEU A 80 2.90 3.04 -7.58
N LEU A 81 2.19 4.03 -7.04
CA LEU A 81 1.25 3.84 -5.92
C LEU A 81 0.06 2.95 -6.33
N ILE A 82 -0.47 3.11 -7.54
CA ILE A 82 -1.56 2.26 -8.04
C ILE A 82 -1.09 0.81 -8.15
N GLU A 83 0.01 0.57 -8.87
CA GLU A 83 0.50 -0.79 -9.08
C GLU A 83 0.91 -1.47 -7.76
N TRP A 84 1.48 -0.71 -6.83
CA TRP A 84 1.87 -1.25 -5.52
C TRP A 84 0.63 -1.68 -4.72
N TYR A 85 -0.41 -0.85 -4.70
CA TYR A 85 -1.65 -1.22 -4.02
C TYR A 85 -2.29 -2.46 -4.64
N ASP A 86 -2.35 -2.53 -5.97
CA ASP A 86 -2.90 -3.70 -6.67
C ASP A 86 -2.10 -4.99 -6.35
N ALA A 87 -0.77 -4.89 -6.29
CA ALA A 87 0.09 -6.01 -5.90
C ALA A 87 -0.18 -6.49 -4.47
N MET A 88 -0.34 -5.57 -3.51
CA MET A 88 -0.68 -5.93 -2.13
C MET A 88 -2.08 -6.54 -2.01
N GLN A 89 -3.07 -5.99 -2.72
CA GLN A 89 -4.43 -6.54 -2.72
C GLN A 89 -4.43 -7.96 -3.27
N LYS A 90 -3.66 -8.22 -4.32
CA LYS A 90 -3.46 -9.58 -4.84
C LYS A 90 -2.81 -10.49 -3.81
N LEU A 91 -1.73 -10.04 -3.17
CA LEU A 91 -1.03 -10.82 -2.15
C LEU A 91 -1.92 -11.15 -0.94
N ASN A 92 -2.74 -10.19 -0.49
CA ASN A 92 -3.70 -10.38 0.59
C ASN A 92 -4.82 -11.36 0.19
N ASN A 93 -5.34 -11.25 -1.04
CA ASN A 93 -6.32 -12.20 -1.55
C ASN A 93 -5.73 -13.62 -1.61
N ASP A 94 -4.51 -13.77 -2.14
CA ASP A 94 -3.80 -15.05 -2.19
C ASP A 94 -3.58 -15.62 -0.77
N TRP A 95 -3.20 -14.78 0.20
CA TRP A 95 -3.04 -15.18 1.60
C TRP A 95 -4.35 -15.67 2.20
N SER A 96 -5.46 -14.98 1.95
CA SER A 96 -6.78 -15.34 2.50
C SER A 96 -7.30 -16.72 2.07
N VAL A 97 -6.81 -17.22 0.93
CA VAL A 97 -7.11 -18.57 0.43
C VAL A 97 -6.27 -19.60 1.18
N VAL A 98 -4.98 -19.30 1.39
CA VAL A 98 -3.98 -20.22 1.93
C VAL A 98 -3.97 -20.25 3.47
N SER A 99 -4.36 -19.17 4.12
CA SER A 99 -4.44 -19.06 5.57
C SER A 99 -5.54 -19.94 6.19
N ARG A 100 -6.37 -20.60 5.37
CA ARG A 100 -7.33 -21.59 5.83
C ARG A 100 -6.60 -22.91 6.07
N LEU A 101 -6.54 -23.35 7.33
CA LEU A 101 -5.93 -24.62 7.70
C LEU A 101 -6.73 -25.79 7.10
N PRO A 102 -6.10 -26.65 6.28
CA PRO A 102 -6.76 -27.86 5.78
C PRO A 102 -6.97 -28.88 6.91
N ASP A 103 -8.03 -29.68 6.78
CA ASP A 103 -8.33 -30.74 7.75
C ASP A 103 -7.18 -31.75 7.85
N GLY A 104 -6.79 -32.07 9.09
CA GLY A 104 -5.77 -33.09 9.38
C GLY A 104 -4.31 -32.62 9.26
N ILE A 105 -4.05 -31.33 9.03
CA ILE A 105 -2.70 -30.75 9.02
C ILE A 105 -2.41 -30.03 10.34
N GLU A 106 -1.20 -30.17 10.88
CA GLU A 106 -0.77 -29.37 12.03
C GLU A 106 -0.71 -27.88 11.68
N ALA A 107 -1.47 -27.08 12.42
CA ALA A 107 -1.56 -25.63 12.24
C ALA A 107 -0.18 -24.97 12.15
N ARG A 108 0.74 -25.36 13.03
CA ARG A 108 2.06 -24.74 13.14
C ARG A 108 2.88 -24.85 11.85
N GLU A 109 2.97 -26.05 11.29
CA GLU A 109 3.78 -26.29 10.08
C GLU A 109 3.14 -25.65 8.84
N TRP A 110 1.80 -25.72 8.76
CA TRP A 110 1.05 -25.07 7.70
C TRP A 110 1.22 -23.55 7.73
N TYR A 111 0.97 -22.92 8.88
CA TYR A 111 1.05 -21.47 8.99
C TYR A 111 2.47 -20.97 8.83
N LEU A 112 3.48 -21.60 9.44
CA LEU A 112 4.85 -21.09 9.39
C LEU A 112 5.44 -21.10 7.97
N LEU A 113 5.23 -22.20 7.22
CA LEU A 113 5.72 -22.30 5.85
C LEU A 113 5.08 -21.24 4.94
N HIS A 114 3.75 -21.11 5.00
CA HIS A 114 3.03 -20.15 4.17
C HIS A 114 3.29 -18.72 4.61
N PHE A 115 3.42 -18.46 5.91
CA PHE A 115 3.77 -17.15 6.44
C PHE A 115 5.09 -16.66 5.84
N HIS A 116 6.15 -17.47 5.92
CA HIS A 116 7.44 -17.11 5.34
C HIS A 116 7.39 -16.98 3.81
N HIS A 117 6.69 -17.88 3.12
CA HIS A 117 6.53 -17.80 1.67
C HIS A 117 5.92 -16.46 1.25
N PHE A 118 4.84 -16.05 1.89
CA PHE A 118 4.14 -14.80 1.57
C PHE A 118 4.94 -13.56 1.97
N ALA A 119 5.65 -13.59 3.11
CA ALA A 119 6.55 -12.52 3.52
C ALA A 119 7.65 -12.29 2.48
N PHE A 120 8.36 -13.35 2.07
CA PHE A 120 9.43 -13.23 1.06
C PHE A 120 8.89 -12.85 -0.32
N ARG A 121 7.78 -13.45 -0.75
CA ARG A 121 7.12 -13.11 -2.01
C ARG A 121 6.77 -11.63 -2.04
N GLY A 122 6.15 -11.11 -0.99
CA GLY A 122 5.77 -9.71 -0.92
C GLY A 122 6.95 -8.73 -0.92
N VAL A 123 8.06 -9.07 -0.25
CA VAL A 123 9.32 -8.32 -0.35
C VAL A 123 9.86 -8.32 -1.77
N VAL A 124 9.93 -9.48 -2.42
CA VAL A 124 10.44 -9.62 -3.80
C VAL A 124 9.57 -8.84 -4.78
N GLU A 125 8.25 -8.99 -4.73
CA GLU A 125 7.32 -8.26 -5.60
C GLU A 125 7.42 -6.75 -5.39
N THR A 126 7.56 -6.30 -4.14
CA THR A 126 7.77 -4.87 -3.82
C THR A 126 9.08 -4.35 -4.42
N LEU A 127 10.19 -5.08 -4.25
CA LEU A 127 11.49 -4.69 -4.82
C LEU A 127 11.47 -4.65 -6.34
N GLN A 128 10.85 -5.64 -6.99
CA GLN A 128 10.67 -5.66 -8.44
C GLN A 128 9.86 -4.45 -8.93
N LEU A 129 8.84 -4.06 -8.17
CA LEU A 129 8.02 -2.90 -8.45
C LEU A 129 8.81 -1.59 -8.28
N MET A 130 9.64 -1.47 -7.23
CA MET A 130 10.57 -0.34 -7.08
C MET A 130 11.57 -0.26 -8.23
N LEU A 131 12.12 -1.39 -8.68
CA LEU A 131 13.04 -1.46 -9.81
C LEU A 131 12.35 -1.04 -11.12
N LYS A 132 11.12 -1.52 -11.37
CA LYS A 132 10.31 -1.13 -12.53
C LYS A 132 10.09 0.38 -12.58
N HIS A 133 9.82 0.99 -11.44
CA HIS A 133 9.57 2.43 -11.31
C HIS A 133 10.81 3.23 -10.89
N HIS A 134 12.02 2.67 -10.99
CA HIS A 134 13.25 3.32 -10.55
C HIS A 134 13.41 4.74 -11.09
N SER A 135 13.12 4.93 -12.40
CA SER A 135 13.21 6.26 -13.02
C SER A 135 12.27 7.31 -12.41
N ILE A 136 11.11 6.90 -11.88
CA ILE A 136 10.18 7.76 -11.16
C ILE A 136 10.77 8.11 -9.80
N LEU A 137 11.31 7.13 -9.08
CA LEU A 137 11.91 7.31 -7.77
C LEU A 137 13.17 8.22 -7.82
N SER A 138 13.92 8.19 -8.92
CA SER A 138 15.12 9.02 -9.09
C SER A 138 14.86 10.46 -9.56
N LYS A 139 13.64 10.80 -9.97
CA LYS A 139 13.34 12.06 -10.69
C LYS A 139 12.99 13.27 -9.81
N TYR A 140 12.73 13.11 -8.50
CA TYR A 140 12.19 14.19 -7.65
C TYR A 140 13.01 14.42 -6.39
N PRO A 141 13.28 15.70 -6.09
CA PRO A 141 14.60 16.28 -6.29
C PRO A 141 15.71 15.52 -5.53
N PRO A 142 16.96 15.54 -6.02
CA PRO A 142 18.08 15.26 -5.15
C PRO A 142 18.08 16.32 -4.05
N PHE A 143 18.61 15.98 -2.87
CA PHE A 143 19.14 16.94 -1.93
C PHE A 143 19.74 18.14 -2.67
N PRO A 144 19.50 19.40 -2.23
CA PRO A 144 20.13 20.54 -2.85
C PRO A 144 21.62 20.22 -2.98
N SER A 145 22.11 20.14 -4.22
CA SER A 145 23.52 19.99 -4.49
C SER A 145 24.19 21.22 -3.86
N THR A 146 24.87 20.96 -2.74
CA THR A 146 25.75 21.88 -2.04
C THR A 146 26.82 22.41 -2.98
#